data_AF-A0A1H8HLR1-F1
#
_entry.id   AF-A0A1H8HLR1-F1
#
_cell.length_a   1.000
_cell.length_b   1.000
_cell.length_c   1.000
_cell.angle_alpha   90.00
_cell.angle_beta   90.00
_cell.angle_gamma   90.00
#
_symmetry.space_group_name_H-M   'P 1'
#
loop_
_entity.id
_entity.type
_entity.pdbx_description
1 polymer ?
#
loop_
_entity_poly.entity_id
_entity_poly.type
_entity_poly.pdbx_seq_one_letter_code
_entity_poly.pdbx_strand_id
1 'polypeptide(L)'
;MSLHYEPGHSAASFVDLISNATVLSGMALNADAGRVLSGTGTFPRRCLPAVLHESAHHYCFAMPVGHALSACFLEAIRTHLADAASDERDDHMAEALIRYDIVTAALRPLAEGIALYTEFDAAPGASAASISPPLSDVVALFGDALPPAWQGQPIAKVLGALLESARLSGDTIKRREVVLSQALIDDADGYLTGYWLVKNWRWHLIDSLEADALYDTDFYLQFIANYFYGDQQLAAMILDFDHYRIANLAGLAAGQEDFADAFLQYFQRRLRYLLLELQRADIDRIENVLASTSGYSFDEVQIALPGRVATSGAEIGEAIEALAGRFNEVEPPVLGSALVHILNSRRWIAYASFQASVRVLDNGRFVLGEGEHEYDRTMPVMGGVLQAPQVLPGEGDGVFELVSDRGEARPRFRRFVWRGTELLAAIGELAPDDPQSYLVLNHADASLPIFSTSYTRELVIKLSAEMRAAFDEMSVGPVVAADCLAQMRDLRAGIYAKHLAPFVFKNGAEVARGDLRLPLPVLCDGHVAALRIAAATGIVDGGLLAVGAAPLTSAQADVLAACPLQLVIRRGNLAAFRF
;
A
#
# COMPACT_ATOMS: atom_id res chain seq x y z
N MET A 1 -10.48 10.60 8.11
CA MET A 1 -9.70 11.57 7.31
C MET A 1 -10.19 11.46 5.87
N SER A 2 -11.18 12.26 5.48
CA SER A 2 -11.67 12.34 4.10
C SER A 2 -11.03 13.56 3.43
N LEU A 3 -10.62 13.41 2.17
CA LEU A 3 -10.22 14.56 1.35
C LEU A 3 -11.25 14.69 0.24
N HIS A 4 -12.06 15.75 0.37
CA HIS A 4 -12.89 16.27 -0.70
C HIS A 4 -12.01 16.69 -1.88
N TYR A 5 -12.47 16.38 -3.09
CA TYR A 5 -11.83 16.76 -4.34
C TYR A 5 -12.13 18.25 -4.60
N GLU A 6 -11.31 19.16 -4.07
CA GLU A 6 -11.29 20.55 -4.54
C GLU A 6 -10.30 20.66 -5.72
N PRO A 7 -10.76 21.06 -6.92
CA PRO A 7 -9.87 21.33 -8.03
C PRO A 7 -8.93 22.49 -7.67
N GLY A 8 -7.63 22.22 -7.44
CA GLY A 8 -6.61 23.26 -7.23
C GLY A 8 -5.65 23.05 -6.07
N HIS A 9 -5.89 22.08 -5.19
CA HIS A 9 -4.94 21.72 -4.11
C HIS A 9 -4.42 20.29 -4.28
N SER A 10 -3.12 20.11 -4.05
CA SER A 10 -2.38 18.85 -4.20
C SER A 10 -2.92 17.80 -3.23
N ALA A 11 -3.99 17.11 -3.61
CA ALA A 11 -4.43 15.89 -2.93
C ALA A 11 -3.29 14.88 -3.00
N ALA A 12 -3.03 14.16 -1.91
CA ALA A 12 -2.06 13.06 -1.91
C ALA A 12 -2.58 11.90 -2.78
N SER A 13 -1.67 11.15 -3.39
CA SER A 13 -2.02 9.84 -3.94
C SER A 13 -2.33 8.88 -2.79
N PHE A 14 -3.23 7.93 -3.01
CA PHE A 14 -3.54 6.89 -2.03
C PHE A 14 -4.20 5.66 -2.67
N VAL A 15 -4.17 4.54 -1.97
CA VAL A 15 -5.02 3.36 -2.22
C VAL A 15 -6.06 3.24 -1.12
N ASP A 16 -7.33 3.15 -1.50
CA ASP A 16 -8.40 2.79 -0.56
C ASP A 16 -8.29 1.30 -0.22
N LEU A 17 -8.01 0.98 1.04
CA LEU A 17 -7.69 -0.40 1.45
C LEU A 17 -8.86 -1.40 1.28
N ILE A 18 -10.09 -0.89 1.19
CA ILE A 18 -11.30 -1.73 1.12
C ILE A 18 -11.62 -2.06 -0.34
N SER A 19 -11.75 -1.04 -1.19
CA SER A 19 -11.98 -1.22 -2.63
C SER A 19 -10.71 -1.59 -3.40
N ASN A 20 -9.54 -1.36 -2.81
CA ASN A 20 -8.26 -1.37 -3.49
C ASN A 20 -8.18 -0.34 -4.64
N ALA A 21 -9.07 0.66 -4.63
CA ALA A 21 -9.09 1.71 -5.63
C ALA A 21 -7.88 2.62 -5.44
N THR A 22 -7.11 2.81 -6.51
CA THR A 22 -5.95 3.70 -6.53
C THR A 22 -6.37 5.09 -6.98
N VAL A 23 -5.86 6.11 -6.30
CA VAL A 23 -6.04 7.51 -6.65
C VAL A 23 -4.66 8.13 -6.81
N LEU A 24 -4.38 8.60 -8.02
CA LEU A 24 -3.10 9.23 -8.34
C LEU A 24 -3.22 10.75 -8.34
N SER A 25 -2.34 11.38 -7.56
CA SER A 25 -2.14 12.82 -7.57
C SER A 25 -1.21 13.29 -8.69
N GLY A 26 -1.18 14.60 -8.93
CA GLY A 26 -0.22 15.23 -9.86
C GLY A 26 -0.66 15.26 -11.32
N MET A 27 -1.80 14.67 -11.68
CA MET A 27 -2.41 14.83 -13.00
C MET A 27 -3.22 16.13 -13.08
N ALA A 28 -2.95 16.91 -14.12
CA ALA A 28 -3.71 18.09 -14.47
C ALA A 28 -4.63 17.73 -15.64
N LEU A 29 -5.93 17.60 -15.37
CA LEU A 29 -6.94 17.19 -16.34
C LEU A 29 -6.77 17.93 -17.69
N ASN A 30 -6.68 19.25 -17.66
CA ASN A 30 -6.61 20.06 -18.88
C ASN A 30 -5.32 19.83 -19.71
N ALA A 31 -4.23 19.40 -19.07
CA ALA A 31 -2.93 19.22 -19.72
C ALA A 31 -2.63 17.77 -20.09
N ASP A 32 -3.11 16.81 -19.29
CA ASP A 32 -2.70 15.41 -19.39
C ASP A 32 -3.79 14.49 -19.91
N ALA A 33 -5.07 14.86 -19.80
CA ALA A 33 -6.17 13.99 -20.19
C ALA A 33 -6.00 13.53 -21.63
N GLY A 34 -5.79 14.46 -22.59
CA GLY A 34 -5.57 14.10 -23.99
C GLY A 34 -4.45 13.08 -24.21
N ARG A 35 -3.37 13.12 -23.41
CA ARG A 35 -2.26 12.16 -23.50
C ARG A 35 -2.64 10.80 -22.92
N VAL A 36 -3.10 10.79 -21.66
CA VAL A 36 -3.59 9.59 -20.94
C VAL A 36 -4.69 8.85 -21.72
N LEU A 37 -5.46 9.61 -22.50
CA LEU A 37 -6.59 9.12 -23.28
C LEU A 37 -6.24 8.64 -24.68
N SER A 38 -5.23 9.24 -25.33
CA SER A 38 -4.91 8.95 -26.74
C SER A 38 -4.08 7.68 -26.93
N GLY A 39 -3.44 7.17 -25.86
CA GLY A 39 -2.63 5.96 -25.92
C GLY A 39 -2.32 5.40 -24.54
N THR A 40 -1.88 4.16 -24.48
CA THR A 40 -1.08 3.65 -23.37
C THR A 40 0.32 4.25 -23.46
N GLY A 41 1.14 4.13 -22.43
CA GLY A 41 2.54 4.59 -22.50
C GLY A 41 2.76 6.11 -22.46
N THR A 42 1.73 6.94 -22.46
CA THR A 42 1.81 8.41 -22.57
C THR A 42 1.60 9.14 -21.24
N PHE A 43 1.63 8.44 -20.10
CA PHE A 43 1.42 9.08 -18.80
C PHE A 43 2.45 10.18 -18.53
N PRO A 44 2.06 11.27 -17.84
CA PRO A 44 3.00 12.33 -17.51
C PRO A 44 4.05 11.81 -16.53
N ARG A 45 5.33 11.83 -16.93
CA ARG A 45 6.45 11.26 -16.15
C ARG A 45 6.52 11.70 -14.69
N ARG A 46 6.05 12.91 -14.37
CA ARG A 46 5.98 13.41 -12.98
C ARG A 46 5.07 12.58 -12.07
N CYS A 47 4.13 11.82 -12.63
CA CYS A 47 3.26 10.92 -11.87
C CYS A 47 3.94 9.58 -11.58
N LEU A 48 5.06 9.25 -12.22
CA LEU A 48 5.70 7.94 -12.11
C LEU A 48 6.03 7.53 -10.66
N PRO A 49 6.57 8.40 -9.78
CA PRO A 49 6.80 8.04 -8.38
C PRO A 49 5.52 7.68 -7.64
N ALA A 50 4.45 8.45 -7.84
CA ALA A 50 3.14 8.14 -7.27
C ALA A 50 2.58 6.82 -7.81
N VAL A 51 2.71 6.57 -9.11
CA VAL A 51 2.28 5.29 -9.70
C VAL A 51 3.02 4.12 -9.09
N LEU A 52 4.35 4.18 -8.97
CA LEU A 52 5.14 3.14 -8.31
C LEU A 52 4.65 2.87 -6.89
N HIS A 53 4.41 3.94 -6.13
CA HIS A 53 3.97 3.87 -4.74
C HIS A 53 2.59 3.22 -4.62
N GLU A 54 1.58 3.76 -5.32
CA GLU A 54 0.22 3.25 -5.20
C GLU A 54 0.05 1.88 -5.89
N SER A 55 0.76 1.60 -6.98
CA SER A 55 0.75 0.28 -7.62
C SER A 55 1.25 -0.81 -6.68
N ALA A 56 2.17 -0.49 -5.76
CA ALA A 56 2.67 -1.41 -4.75
C ALA A 56 1.64 -1.66 -3.64
N HIS A 57 0.95 -0.62 -3.16
CA HIS A 57 -0.20 -0.79 -2.27
C HIS A 57 -1.28 -1.64 -2.93
N HIS A 58 -1.66 -1.31 -4.16
CA HIS A 58 -2.65 -2.08 -4.90
C HIS A 58 -2.23 -3.55 -5.07
N TYR A 59 -0.94 -3.79 -5.34
CA TYR A 59 -0.39 -5.14 -5.42
C TYR A 59 -0.54 -5.90 -4.10
N CYS A 60 -0.19 -5.30 -2.97
CA CYS A 60 -0.32 -5.92 -1.64
C CYS A 60 -1.79 -6.20 -1.30
N PHE A 61 -2.66 -5.21 -1.49
CA PHE A 61 -4.07 -5.35 -1.13
C PHE A 61 -4.87 -6.19 -2.14
N ALA A 62 -4.33 -6.53 -3.32
CA ALA A 62 -4.93 -7.51 -4.24
C ALA A 62 -4.66 -8.99 -3.86
N MET A 63 -3.91 -9.25 -2.79
CA MET A 63 -3.57 -10.60 -2.33
C MET A 63 -4.54 -11.12 -1.24
N PRO A 64 -4.49 -12.41 -0.86
CA PRO A 64 -5.38 -13.03 0.14
C PRO A 64 -5.62 -12.21 1.42
N VAL A 65 -4.58 -11.65 2.05
CA VAL A 65 -4.74 -10.86 3.28
C VAL A 65 -5.50 -9.56 3.01
N GLY A 66 -5.22 -8.91 1.88
CA GLY A 66 -5.97 -7.74 1.44
C GLY A 66 -7.45 -8.06 1.21
N HIS A 67 -7.75 -9.20 0.59
CA HIS A 67 -9.13 -9.66 0.39
C HIS A 67 -9.84 -9.93 1.72
N ALA A 68 -9.15 -10.60 2.64
CA ALA A 68 -9.69 -10.90 3.96
C ALA A 68 -10.01 -9.63 4.76
N LEU A 69 -9.13 -8.62 4.71
CA LEU A 69 -9.36 -7.30 5.32
C LEU A 69 -10.63 -6.64 4.77
N SER A 70 -10.83 -6.67 3.46
CA SER A 70 -12.06 -6.14 2.87
C SER A 70 -13.27 -6.89 3.32
N ALA A 71 -13.29 -8.22 3.18
CA ALA A 71 -14.45 -9.01 3.60
C ALA A 71 -14.77 -8.81 5.09
N CYS A 72 -13.75 -8.67 5.94
CA CYS A 72 -13.90 -8.29 7.35
C CYS A 72 -14.59 -6.92 7.52
N PHE A 73 -14.13 -5.89 6.82
CA PHE A 73 -14.76 -4.56 6.88
C PHE A 73 -16.20 -4.58 6.33
N LEU A 74 -16.42 -5.29 5.22
CA LEU A 74 -17.74 -5.42 4.62
C LEU A 74 -18.71 -6.17 5.54
N GLU A 75 -18.25 -7.15 6.32
CA GLU A 75 -19.07 -7.85 7.31
C GLU A 75 -19.61 -6.89 8.37
N ALA A 76 -18.83 -5.89 8.79
CA ALA A 76 -19.30 -4.84 9.68
C ALA A 76 -20.45 -4.03 9.04
N ILE A 77 -20.29 -3.66 7.77
CA ILE A 77 -21.32 -2.96 6.99
C ILE A 77 -22.59 -3.80 6.87
N ARG A 78 -22.46 -5.09 6.55
CA ARG A 78 -23.57 -6.04 6.47
C ARG A 78 -24.37 -6.04 7.76
N THR A 79 -23.66 -6.25 8.86
CA THR A 79 -24.21 -6.38 10.21
C THR A 79 -25.00 -5.14 10.59
N HIS A 80 -24.44 -3.96 10.32
CA HIS A 80 -25.13 -2.69 10.57
C HIS A 80 -26.45 -2.55 9.80
N LEU A 81 -26.49 -3.00 8.54
CA LEU A 81 -27.59 -2.75 7.62
C LEU A 81 -28.66 -3.85 7.61
N ALA A 82 -28.27 -5.09 7.84
CA ALA A 82 -29.13 -6.27 7.72
C ALA A 82 -29.71 -6.72 9.06
N ASP A 83 -28.93 -6.59 10.13
CA ASP A 83 -29.29 -7.19 11.41
C ASP A 83 -30.09 -6.18 12.25
N ALA A 84 -31.13 -6.68 12.94
CA ALA A 84 -31.94 -5.84 13.82
C ALA A 84 -31.09 -5.27 14.96
N ALA A 85 -31.40 -4.04 15.39
CA ALA A 85 -30.67 -3.40 16.47
C ALA A 85 -30.70 -4.24 17.76
N SER A 86 -29.53 -4.66 18.22
CA SER A 86 -29.30 -5.44 19.43
C SER A 86 -27.84 -5.28 19.89
N ASP A 87 -27.56 -5.62 21.15
CA ASP A 87 -26.19 -5.62 21.68
C ASP A 87 -25.31 -6.63 20.91
N GLU A 88 -25.87 -7.81 20.57
CA GLU A 88 -25.17 -8.84 19.78
C GLU A 88 -24.74 -8.35 18.39
N ARG A 89 -25.60 -7.56 17.73
CA ARG A 89 -25.29 -6.93 16.45
C ARG A 89 -24.13 -5.95 16.61
N ASP A 90 -24.23 -5.07 17.62
CA ASP A 90 -23.24 -4.02 17.85
C ASP A 90 -21.87 -4.61 18.22
N ASP A 91 -21.86 -5.69 19.01
CA ASP A 91 -20.65 -6.46 19.33
C ASP A 91 -20.01 -7.09 18.09
N HIS A 92 -20.80 -7.70 17.21
CA HIS A 92 -20.29 -8.32 15.97
C HIS A 92 -19.75 -7.28 14.98
N MET A 93 -20.45 -6.14 14.84
CA MET A 93 -19.98 -5.01 14.04
C MET A 93 -18.66 -4.44 14.60
N ALA A 94 -18.57 -4.25 15.92
CA ALA A 94 -17.36 -3.78 16.58
C ALA A 94 -16.21 -4.77 16.46
N GLU A 95 -16.49 -6.07 16.57
CA GLU A 95 -15.49 -7.12 16.38
C GLU A 95 -14.87 -7.08 14.98
N ALA A 96 -15.69 -6.97 13.93
CA ALA A 96 -15.20 -6.86 12.55
C ALA A 96 -14.31 -5.63 12.32
N LEU A 97 -14.70 -4.48 12.86
CA LEU A 97 -13.91 -3.24 12.71
C LEU A 97 -12.63 -3.24 13.54
N ILE A 98 -12.68 -3.73 14.78
CA ILE A 98 -11.49 -3.86 15.62
C ILE A 98 -10.48 -4.81 14.98
N ARG A 99 -10.92 -5.95 14.42
CA ARG A 99 -10.05 -6.86 13.66
C ARG A 99 -9.37 -6.15 12.50
N TYR A 100 -10.15 -5.45 11.69
CA TYR A 100 -9.66 -4.66 10.56
C TYR A 100 -8.60 -3.64 11.02
N ASP A 101 -8.88 -2.89 12.09
CA ASP A 101 -7.99 -1.87 12.62
C ASP A 101 -6.69 -2.46 13.20
N ILE A 102 -6.77 -3.58 13.95
CA ILE A 102 -5.60 -4.28 14.49
C ILE A 102 -4.67 -4.70 13.35
N VAL A 103 -5.21 -5.37 12.34
CA VAL A 103 -4.42 -5.92 11.24
C VAL A 103 -3.85 -4.80 10.37
N THR A 104 -4.66 -3.80 10.02
CA THR A 104 -4.18 -2.66 9.21
C THR A 104 -3.16 -1.81 9.97
N ALA A 105 -3.31 -1.60 11.28
CA ALA A 105 -2.32 -0.89 12.08
C ALA A 105 -0.98 -1.63 12.12
N ALA A 106 -1.00 -2.95 12.29
CA ALA A 106 0.20 -3.76 12.32
C ALA A 106 0.89 -3.87 10.95
N LEU A 107 0.10 -3.96 9.86
CA LEU A 107 0.62 -4.09 8.50
C LEU A 107 0.94 -2.74 7.83
N ARG A 108 0.44 -1.60 8.33
CA ARG A 108 0.66 -0.28 7.72
C ARG A 108 2.14 0.06 7.51
N PRO A 109 3.04 -0.06 8.50
CA PRO A 109 4.45 0.22 8.26
C PRO A 109 5.03 -0.68 7.17
N LEU A 110 4.60 -1.94 7.11
CA LEU A 110 5.05 -2.84 6.06
C LEU A 110 4.51 -2.43 4.68
N ALA A 111 3.24 -2.06 4.57
CA ALA A 111 2.62 -1.57 3.34
C ALA A 111 3.41 -0.36 2.79
N GLU A 112 3.62 0.65 3.64
CA GLU A 112 4.34 1.87 3.28
C GLU A 112 5.81 1.58 2.96
N GLY A 113 6.43 0.67 3.71
CA GLY A 113 7.80 0.23 3.45
C GLY A 113 7.97 -0.42 2.08
N ILE A 114 7.03 -1.29 1.70
CA ILE A 114 7.00 -1.94 0.39
C ILE A 114 6.77 -0.90 -0.71
N ALA A 115 5.85 0.04 -0.51
CA ALA A 115 5.55 1.11 -1.47
C ALA A 115 6.75 2.05 -1.67
N LEU A 116 7.39 2.52 -0.60
CA LEU A 116 8.59 3.36 -0.67
C LEU A 116 9.80 2.60 -1.24
N TYR A 117 9.94 1.31 -0.93
CA TYR A 117 10.97 0.47 -1.55
C TYR A 117 10.75 0.34 -3.06
N THR A 118 9.51 0.19 -3.50
CA THR A 118 9.13 0.18 -4.93
C THR A 118 9.45 1.53 -5.58
N GLU A 119 9.09 2.63 -4.93
CA GLU A 119 9.33 3.99 -5.38
C GLU A 119 10.83 4.29 -5.54
N PHE A 120 11.65 3.95 -4.54
CA PHE A 120 13.04 4.41 -4.44
C PHE A 120 14.13 3.41 -4.84
N ASP A 121 13.90 2.10 -4.68
CA ASP A 121 14.98 1.10 -4.80
C ASP A 121 14.68 -0.02 -5.80
N ALA A 122 13.42 -0.47 -5.95
CA ALA A 122 13.10 -1.62 -6.82
C ALA A 122 13.45 -1.37 -8.30
N ALA A 123 14.19 -2.29 -8.90
CA ALA A 123 14.55 -2.29 -10.31
C ALA A 123 14.71 -3.74 -10.78
N PRO A 124 14.42 -4.04 -12.06
CA PRO A 124 14.61 -5.39 -12.59
C PRO A 124 16.09 -5.78 -12.52
N GLY A 125 16.37 -6.97 -12.02
CA GLY A 125 17.71 -7.53 -11.93
C GLY A 125 17.90 -8.75 -12.83
N ALA A 126 18.66 -9.72 -12.31
CA ALA A 126 19.03 -10.94 -13.03
C ALA A 126 18.27 -12.19 -12.52
N SER A 127 17.28 -12.02 -11.64
CA SER A 127 16.45 -13.14 -11.19
C SER A 127 15.70 -13.76 -12.37
N ALA A 128 15.41 -15.05 -12.28
CA ALA A 128 14.55 -15.73 -13.25
C ALA A 128 13.07 -15.30 -13.13
N ALA A 129 12.68 -14.69 -12.01
CA ALA A 129 11.32 -14.25 -11.77
C ALA A 129 10.85 -13.24 -12.84
N SER A 130 9.55 -13.30 -13.15
CA SER A 130 8.90 -12.28 -13.96
C SER A 130 8.95 -10.90 -13.27
N ILE A 131 8.78 -9.84 -14.04
CA ILE A 131 8.78 -8.47 -13.51
C ILE A 131 7.53 -8.26 -12.66
N SER A 132 7.71 -7.65 -11.49
CA SER A 132 6.61 -7.40 -10.56
C SER A 132 5.49 -6.57 -11.19
N PRO A 133 4.22 -6.75 -10.76
CA PRO A 133 3.13 -5.94 -11.27
C PRO A 133 3.37 -4.43 -11.16
N PRO A 134 3.87 -3.87 -10.04
CA PRO A 134 4.17 -2.44 -9.95
C PRO A 134 5.16 -1.93 -11.00
N LEU A 135 6.21 -2.70 -11.34
CA LEU A 135 7.14 -2.29 -12.39
C LEU A 135 6.57 -2.54 -13.79
N SER A 136 5.79 -3.59 -14.00
CA SER A 136 5.11 -3.85 -15.27
C SER A 136 4.16 -2.70 -15.65
N ASP A 137 3.44 -2.16 -14.66
CA ASP A 137 2.57 -0.99 -14.84
C ASP A 137 3.33 0.22 -15.35
N VAL A 138 4.58 0.43 -14.89
CA VAL A 138 5.41 1.56 -15.34
C VAL A 138 5.70 1.46 -16.83
N VAL A 139 6.02 0.26 -17.35
CA VAL A 139 6.21 0.10 -18.81
C VAL A 139 4.91 0.41 -19.54
N ALA A 140 3.80 -0.13 -19.04
CA ALA A 140 2.53 -0.05 -19.72
C ALA A 140 1.97 1.39 -19.74
N LEU A 141 2.23 2.18 -18.70
CA LEU A 141 1.76 3.55 -18.56
C LEU A 141 2.71 4.59 -19.14
N PHE A 142 4.03 4.35 -19.14
CA PHE A 142 5.04 5.35 -19.49
C PHE A 142 5.98 4.93 -20.64
N GLY A 143 5.85 3.72 -21.18
CA GLY A 143 6.77 3.17 -22.19
C GLY A 143 6.84 3.99 -23.48
N ASP A 144 5.71 4.46 -23.99
CA ASP A 144 5.62 5.22 -25.24
C ASP A 144 6.05 6.69 -25.10
N ALA A 145 6.20 7.18 -23.87
CA ALA A 145 6.76 8.49 -23.58
C ALA A 145 8.29 8.54 -23.71
N LEU A 146 8.95 7.41 -24.03
CA LEU A 146 10.38 7.37 -24.32
C LEU A 146 10.69 7.76 -25.78
N PRO A 147 11.88 8.33 -26.05
CA PRO A 147 12.33 8.58 -27.42
C PRO A 147 12.29 7.31 -28.29
N PRO A 148 12.10 7.43 -29.63
CA PRO A 148 12.02 6.28 -30.54
C PRO A 148 13.20 5.30 -30.46
N ALA A 149 14.38 5.75 -30.01
CA ALA A 149 15.54 4.90 -29.77
C ALA A 149 15.32 3.80 -28.71
N TRP A 150 14.29 3.95 -27.86
CA TRP A 150 13.92 2.96 -26.84
C TRP A 150 12.86 1.97 -27.33
N GLN A 151 12.22 2.21 -28.48
CA GLN A 151 11.25 1.29 -29.05
C GLN A 151 11.94 -0.01 -29.47
N GLY A 152 11.39 -1.15 -29.06
CA GLY A 152 11.96 -2.48 -29.32
C GLY A 152 13.17 -2.85 -28.45
N GLN A 153 13.60 -2.00 -27.51
CA GLN A 153 14.60 -2.39 -26.51
C GLN A 153 14.01 -3.42 -25.52
N PRO A 154 14.84 -4.27 -24.89
CA PRO A 154 14.37 -5.16 -23.83
C PRO A 154 13.68 -4.38 -22.71
N ILE A 155 12.57 -4.92 -22.19
CA ILE A 155 11.75 -4.27 -21.16
C ILE A 155 12.57 -3.82 -19.95
N ALA A 156 13.53 -4.62 -19.48
CA ALA A 156 14.38 -4.27 -18.33
C ALA A 156 15.19 -2.99 -18.58
N LYS A 157 15.65 -2.78 -19.82
CA LYS A 157 16.39 -1.58 -20.22
C LYS A 157 15.48 -0.35 -20.30
N VAL A 158 14.28 -0.52 -20.88
CA VAL A 158 13.21 0.51 -20.90
C VAL A 158 12.86 0.95 -19.47
N LEU A 159 12.66 -0.01 -18.57
CA LEU A 159 12.39 0.23 -17.15
C LEU A 159 13.53 0.97 -16.46
N GLY A 160 14.77 0.51 -16.64
CA GLY A 160 15.94 1.17 -16.07
C GLY A 160 15.97 2.67 -16.39
N ALA A 161 15.71 3.05 -17.64
CA ALA A 161 15.69 4.44 -18.06
C ALA A 161 14.52 5.25 -17.47
N LEU A 162 13.33 4.66 -17.40
CA LEU A 162 12.16 5.31 -16.78
C LEU A 162 12.38 5.53 -15.28
N LEU A 163 12.86 4.51 -14.57
CA LEU A 163 13.14 4.55 -13.14
C LEU A 163 14.27 5.52 -12.81
N GLU A 164 15.37 5.49 -13.56
CA GLU A 164 16.48 6.43 -13.39
C GLU A 164 16.01 7.86 -13.58
N SER A 165 15.28 8.14 -14.67
CA SER A 165 14.74 9.48 -14.94
C SER A 165 13.80 9.97 -13.84
N ALA A 166 12.97 9.11 -13.27
CA ALA A 166 12.04 9.49 -12.21
C ALA A 166 12.73 9.69 -10.85
N ARG A 167 13.68 8.81 -10.50
CA ARG A 167 14.40 8.84 -9.22
C ARG A 167 15.41 9.96 -9.12
N LEU A 168 15.96 10.41 -10.25
CA LEU A 168 16.84 11.58 -10.32
C LEU A 168 16.09 12.90 -10.49
N SER A 169 14.75 12.88 -10.54
CA SER A 169 13.98 14.12 -10.58
C SER A 169 14.03 14.86 -9.24
N GLY A 170 13.98 16.19 -9.28
CA GLY A 170 14.02 17.02 -8.07
C GLY A 170 12.90 16.72 -7.08
N ASP A 171 11.70 16.40 -7.58
CA ASP A 171 10.54 16.07 -6.75
C ASP A 171 10.74 14.77 -5.97
N THR A 172 11.23 13.71 -6.64
CA THR A 172 11.52 12.42 -5.99
C THR A 172 12.67 12.53 -5.00
N ILE A 173 13.74 13.27 -5.34
CA ILE A 173 14.85 13.52 -4.42
C ILE A 173 14.35 14.22 -3.16
N LYS A 174 13.55 15.29 -3.32
CA LYS A 174 12.97 16.02 -2.19
C LYS A 174 12.04 15.14 -1.36
N ARG A 175 11.20 14.31 -2.00
CA ARG A 175 10.32 13.37 -1.30
C ARG A 175 11.12 12.35 -0.49
N ARG A 176 12.19 11.79 -1.07
CA ARG A 176 13.09 10.88 -0.37
C ARG A 176 13.79 11.56 0.81
N GLU A 177 14.24 12.80 0.64
CA GLU A 177 14.82 13.61 1.73
C GLU A 177 13.81 13.83 2.87
N VAL A 178 12.56 14.17 2.55
CA VAL A 178 11.48 14.32 3.54
C VAL A 178 11.26 13.02 4.31
N VAL A 179 11.14 11.87 3.63
CA VAL A 179 10.97 10.58 4.31
C VAL A 179 12.17 10.27 5.21
N LEU A 180 13.40 10.40 4.68
CA LEU A 180 14.63 10.08 5.42
C LEU A 180 14.94 11.06 6.57
N SER A 181 14.31 12.23 6.60
CA SER A 181 14.47 13.22 7.68
C SER A 181 13.41 13.09 8.78
N GLN A 182 12.43 12.20 8.64
CA GLN A 182 11.46 11.91 9.71
C GLN A 182 12.15 11.31 10.94
N ALA A 183 11.60 11.56 12.11
CA ALA A 183 12.03 10.87 13.32
C ALA A 183 11.40 9.48 13.39
N LEU A 184 12.18 8.44 13.68
CA LEU A 184 11.70 7.06 13.86
C LEU A 184 10.69 6.86 15.03
N ILE A 185 10.46 7.90 15.84
CA ILE A 185 9.54 7.88 16.99
C ILE A 185 8.20 8.52 16.62
N ASP A 186 8.18 9.45 15.67
CA ASP A 186 7.01 10.24 15.27
C ASP A 186 6.43 9.79 13.92
N ASP A 187 6.82 8.60 13.47
CA ASP A 187 6.38 8.00 12.21
C ASP A 187 5.01 7.34 12.34
N ALA A 188 3.99 8.16 12.62
CA ALA A 188 2.61 7.71 12.84
C ALA A 188 2.02 6.93 11.65
N ASP A 189 2.47 7.29 10.44
CA ASP A 189 2.03 6.65 9.20
C ASP A 189 2.88 5.44 8.81
N GLY A 190 4.04 5.23 9.47
CA GLY A 190 4.90 4.07 9.27
C GLY A 190 5.80 4.15 8.03
N TYR A 191 5.94 5.32 7.40
CA TYR A 191 6.74 5.54 6.19
C TYR A 191 8.21 5.20 6.41
N LEU A 192 8.90 5.95 7.28
CA LEU A 192 10.34 5.78 7.46
C LEU A 192 10.68 4.43 8.11
N THR A 193 9.90 4.04 9.12
CA THR A 193 10.05 2.78 9.85
C THR A 193 9.87 1.62 8.90
N GLY A 194 8.80 1.65 8.10
CA GLY A 194 8.52 0.67 7.06
C GLY A 194 9.63 0.55 6.03
N TYR A 195 10.04 1.69 5.48
CA TYR A 195 11.07 1.73 4.44
C TYR A 195 12.39 1.12 4.92
N TRP A 196 12.83 1.48 6.13
CA TRP A 196 14.03 0.89 6.73
C TRP A 196 13.86 -0.58 7.06
N LEU A 197 12.69 -1.01 7.55
CA LEU A 197 12.41 -2.40 7.86
C LEU A 197 12.59 -3.28 6.63
N VAL A 198 11.88 -2.96 5.55
CA VAL A 198 11.94 -3.69 4.27
C VAL A 198 13.36 -3.67 3.71
N LYS A 199 14.00 -2.50 3.66
CA LYS A 199 15.36 -2.38 3.13
C LYS A 199 16.39 -3.20 3.91
N ASN A 200 16.34 -3.19 5.24
CA ASN A 200 17.27 -3.93 6.08
C ASN A 200 17.01 -5.44 6.05
N TRP A 201 15.75 -5.87 5.95
CA TRP A 201 15.42 -7.28 5.78
C TRP A 201 16.05 -7.86 4.52
N ARG A 202 16.03 -7.13 3.40
CA ARG A 202 16.73 -7.59 2.19
C ARG A 202 18.20 -7.92 2.46
N TRP A 203 18.93 -7.00 3.08
CA TRP A 203 20.36 -7.21 3.37
C TRP A 203 20.58 -8.37 4.33
N HIS A 204 19.78 -8.44 5.40
CA HIS A 204 19.82 -9.56 6.34
C HIS A 204 19.58 -10.91 5.65
N LEU A 205 18.61 -10.98 4.73
CA LEU A 205 18.29 -12.20 3.99
C LEU A 205 19.37 -12.57 2.97
N ILE A 206 19.99 -11.59 2.28
CA ILE A 206 21.16 -11.83 1.42
C ILE A 206 22.29 -12.45 2.24
N ASP A 207 22.62 -11.85 3.39
CA ASP A 207 23.73 -12.28 4.24
C ASP A 207 23.47 -13.65 4.88
N SER A 208 22.24 -13.94 5.30
CA SER A 208 21.89 -15.16 6.01
C SER A 208 21.56 -16.36 5.11
N LEU A 209 21.01 -16.12 3.92
CA LEU A 209 20.59 -17.18 3.00
C LEU A 209 21.56 -17.41 1.84
N GLU A 210 22.44 -16.44 1.56
CA GLU A 210 23.35 -16.46 0.40
C GLU A 210 22.60 -16.73 -0.92
N ALA A 211 21.38 -16.20 -1.03
CA ALA A 211 20.50 -16.41 -2.17
C ALA A 211 20.68 -15.26 -3.19
N ASP A 212 21.32 -15.56 -4.33
CA ASP A 212 21.66 -14.57 -5.35
C ASP A 212 20.43 -13.84 -5.92
N ALA A 213 19.28 -14.52 -5.98
CA ALA A 213 18.02 -13.95 -6.43
C ALA A 213 17.64 -12.68 -5.66
N LEU A 214 17.98 -12.59 -4.37
CA LEU A 214 17.66 -11.42 -3.53
C LEU A 214 18.45 -10.16 -3.91
N TYR A 215 19.53 -10.28 -4.70
CA TYR A 215 20.18 -9.10 -5.29
C TYR A 215 19.30 -8.43 -6.34
N ASP A 216 18.39 -9.17 -6.97
CA ASP A 216 17.33 -8.58 -7.78
C ASP A 216 16.31 -7.91 -6.86
N THR A 217 16.32 -6.58 -6.88
CA THR A 217 15.47 -5.76 -6.03
C THR A 217 13.98 -5.89 -6.37
N ASP A 218 13.63 -6.22 -7.62
CA ASP A 218 12.24 -6.43 -8.04
C ASP A 218 11.73 -7.82 -7.64
N PHE A 219 12.58 -8.85 -7.72
CA PHE A 219 12.26 -10.14 -7.13
C PHE A 219 12.07 -10.03 -5.61
N TYR A 220 12.96 -9.34 -4.91
CA TYR A 220 12.81 -9.13 -3.47
C TYR A 220 11.47 -8.45 -3.11
N LEU A 221 11.06 -7.45 -3.90
CA LEU A 221 9.76 -6.79 -3.77
C LEU A 221 8.60 -7.79 -3.87
N GLN A 222 8.60 -8.65 -4.89
CA GLN A 222 7.58 -9.69 -5.05
C GLN A 222 7.60 -10.68 -3.88
N PHE A 223 8.79 -11.15 -3.50
CA PHE A 223 8.95 -12.06 -2.38
C PHE A 223 8.36 -11.48 -1.09
N ILE A 224 8.74 -10.26 -0.71
CA ILE A 224 8.32 -9.69 0.58
C ILE A 224 6.82 -9.35 0.59
N ALA A 225 6.26 -8.90 -0.54
CA ALA A 225 4.83 -8.69 -0.68
C ALA A 225 4.04 -10.00 -0.54
N ASN A 226 4.43 -11.05 -1.28
CA ASN A 226 3.77 -12.36 -1.18
C ASN A 226 3.96 -13.01 0.19
N TYR A 227 5.10 -12.78 0.86
CA TYR A 227 5.35 -13.34 2.19
C TYR A 227 4.31 -12.86 3.21
N PHE A 228 3.92 -11.59 3.19
CA PHE A 228 2.98 -11.05 4.17
C PHE A 228 1.55 -10.96 3.67
N TYR A 229 1.34 -10.49 2.44
CA TYR A 229 0.01 -10.25 1.89
C TYR A 229 -0.54 -11.47 1.14
N GLY A 230 0.34 -12.35 0.66
CA GLY A 230 0.01 -13.67 0.12
C GLY A 230 -0.24 -14.73 1.19
N ASP A 231 -0.19 -14.37 2.47
CA ASP A 231 -0.31 -15.30 3.59
C ASP A 231 -1.76 -15.76 3.79
N GLN A 232 -2.06 -16.95 3.27
CA GLN A 232 -3.38 -17.55 3.35
C GLN A 232 -3.80 -17.94 4.77
N GLN A 233 -2.86 -18.32 5.63
CA GLN A 233 -3.19 -18.66 7.03
C GLN A 233 -3.60 -17.41 7.79
N LEU A 234 -2.95 -16.28 7.53
CA LEU A 234 -3.37 -14.99 8.08
C LEU A 234 -4.73 -14.56 7.54
N ALA A 235 -4.96 -14.70 6.23
CA ALA A 235 -6.25 -14.39 5.62
C ALA A 235 -7.39 -15.22 6.24
N ALA A 236 -7.20 -16.52 6.44
CA ALA A 236 -8.17 -17.38 7.11
C ALA A 236 -8.43 -16.96 8.56
N MET A 237 -7.38 -16.62 9.32
CA MET A 237 -7.52 -16.13 10.70
C MET A 237 -8.37 -14.84 10.79
N ILE A 238 -8.20 -13.92 9.83
CA ILE A 238 -8.99 -12.68 9.77
C ILE A 238 -10.48 -12.97 9.57
N LEU A 239 -10.80 -13.97 8.74
CA LEU A 239 -12.18 -14.33 8.37
C LEU A 239 -12.87 -15.28 9.35
N ASP A 240 -12.15 -15.87 10.30
CA ASP A 240 -12.68 -16.82 11.26
C ASP A 240 -13.23 -16.10 12.52
N PHE A 241 -14.47 -15.65 12.41
CA PHE A 241 -15.26 -15.00 13.48
C PHE A 241 -15.85 -15.98 14.50
N ASP A 242 -15.78 -17.28 14.21
CA ASP A 242 -16.34 -18.31 15.08
C ASP A 242 -15.29 -18.80 16.08
N HIS A 243 -14.05 -19.00 15.61
CA HIS A 243 -12.95 -19.48 16.43
C HIS A 243 -12.21 -18.36 17.17
N TYR A 244 -11.90 -17.26 16.48
CA TYR A 244 -11.31 -16.10 17.14
C TYR A 244 -12.45 -15.17 17.56
N ARG A 245 -12.33 -14.47 18.69
CA ARG A 245 -13.27 -13.41 19.13
C ARG A 245 -12.49 -12.25 19.76
N ILE A 246 -13.11 -11.08 19.91
CA ILE A 246 -12.53 -10.02 20.74
C ILE A 246 -13.00 -10.24 22.18
N ALA A 247 -12.10 -10.69 23.05
CA ALA A 247 -12.45 -11.15 24.41
C ALA A 247 -13.21 -10.10 25.24
N ASN A 248 -12.90 -8.83 25.02
CA ASN A 248 -13.50 -7.69 25.75
C ASN A 248 -14.88 -7.26 25.24
N LEU A 249 -15.36 -7.78 24.10
CA LEU A 249 -16.70 -7.49 23.57
C LEU A 249 -17.69 -8.59 23.95
N ALA A 250 -17.45 -9.82 23.51
CA ALA A 250 -18.41 -10.92 23.63
C ALA A 250 -18.09 -11.92 24.75
N GLY A 251 -16.95 -11.78 25.45
CA GLY A 251 -16.37 -12.86 26.22
C GLY A 251 -15.83 -13.99 25.33
N LEU A 252 -15.15 -14.98 25.91
CA LEU A 252 -14.65 -16.15 25.19
C LEU A 252 -15.42 -17.42 25.63
N ALA A 253 -16.05 -18.10 24.69
CA ALA A 253 -16.58 -19.44 24.90
C ALA A 253 -15.45 -20.48 24.93
N ALA A 254 -15.75 -21.69 25.43
CA ALA A 254 -14.79 -22.79 25.43
C ALA A 254 -14.37 -23.13 23.99
N GLY A 255 -13.07 -23.08 23.69
CA GLY A 255 -12.51 -23.35 22.37
C GLY A 255 -12.34 -22.11 21.48
N GLN A 256 -12.68 -20.92 21.96
CA GLN A 256 -12.39 -19.66 21.28
C GLN A 256 -11.07 -19.03 21.77
N GLU A 257 -10.40 -18.32 20.88
CA GLU A 257 -9.17 -17.57 21.18
C GLU A 257 -9.41 -16.07 21.04
N ASP A 258 -8.68 -15.24 21.80
CA ASP A 258 -8.70 -13.79 21.59
C ASP A 258 -7.97 -13.45 20.28
N PHE A 259 -8.65 -12.76 19.37
CA PHE A 259 -8.11 -12.45 18.04
C PHE A 259 -6.86 -11.59 18.12
N ALA A 260 -6.82 -10.58 18.98
CA ALA A 260 -5.67 -9.67 19.07
C ALA A 260 -4.41 -10.44 19.47
N ASP A 261 -4.50 -11.26 20.52
CA ASP A 261 -3.41 -12.12 20.97
C ASP A 261 -3.01 -13.15 19.91
N ALA A 262 -3.98 -13.84 19.29
CA ALA A 262 -3.73 -14.85 18.27
C ALA A 262 -3.03 -14.25 17.04
N PHE A 263 -3.52 -13.10 16.56
CA PHE A 263 -2.92 -12.34 15.46
C PHE A 263 -1.49 -11.91 15.79
N LEU A 264 -1.27 -11.29 16.95
CA LEU A 264 0.07 -10.82 17.34
C LEU A 264 1.06 -11.98 17.47
N GLN A 265 0.65 -13.10 18.07
CA GLN A 265 1.48 -14.29 18.15
C GLN A 265 1.78 -14.86 16.76
N TYR A 266 0.80 -14.92 15.87
CA TYR A 266 0.99 -15.38 14.50
C TYR A 266 1.96 -14.47 13.74
N PHE A 267 1.74 -13.16 13.79
CA PHE A 267 2.58 -12.17 13.14
C PHE A 267 4.03 -12.22 13.65
N GLN A 268 4.23 -12.34 14.97
CA GLN A 268 5.55 -12.54 15.57
C GLN A 268 6.23 -13.83 15.09
N ARG A 269 5.47 -14.93 14.93
CA ARG A 269 6.01 -16.19 14.39
C ARG A 269 6.42 -16.02 12.92
N ARG A 270 5.65 -15.29 12.11
CA ARG A 270 6.04 -14.94 10.73
C ARG A 270 7.33 -14.13 10.71
N LEU A 271 7.43 -13.08 11.51
CA LEU A 271 8.66 -12.28 11.61
C LEU A 271 9.86 -13.12 12.04
N ARG A 272 9.68 -13.98 13.04
CA ARG A 272 10.72 -14.90 13.51
C ARG A 272 11.14 -15.86 12.40
N TYR A 273 10.18 -16.44 11.68
CA TYR A 273 10.48 -17.38 10.60
C TYR A 273 11.28 -16.66 9.50
N LEU A 274 10.79 -15.52 9.01
CA LEU A 274 11.48 -14.70 8.01
C LEU A 274 12.95 -14.44 8.39
N LEU A 275 13.21 -14.07 9.65
CA LEU A 275 14.54 -13.63 10.08
C LEU A 275 15.48 -14.76 10.49
N LEU A 276 14.95 -15.88 10.99
CA LEU A 276 15.77 -16.90 11.67
C LEU A 276 15.62 -18.31 11.10
N GLU A 277 14.51 -18.63 10.47
CA GLU A 277 14.16 -20.01 10.09
C GLU A 277 13.93 -20.19 8.59
N LEU A 278 13.74 -19.10 7.84
CA LEU A 278 13.65 -19.09 6.39
C LEU A 278 14.90 -19.73 5.79
N GLN A 279 14.73 -20.58 4.78
CA GLN A 279 15.83 -21.29 4.13
C GLN A 279 16.03 -20.77 2.71
N ARG A 280 17.26 -20.92 2.19
CA ARG A 280 17.55 -20.64 0.77
C ARG A 280 16.61 -21.38 -0.19
N ALA A 281 16.28 -22.63 0.13
CA ALA A 281 15.35 -23.44 -0.66
C ALA A 281 13.95 -22.81 -0.77
N ASP A 282 13.51 -22.03 0.23
CA ASP A 282 12.25 -21.29 0.15
C ASP A 282 12.32 -20.17 -0.89
N ILE A 283 13.46 -19.44 -0.95
CA ILE A 283 13.72 -18.39 -1.93
C ILE A 283 13.80 -18.98 -3.34
N ASP A 284 14.60 -20.02 -3.52
CA ASP A 284 14.79 -20.69 -4.82
C ASP A 284 13.44 -21.22 -5.35
N ARG A 285 12.60 -21.78 -4.47
CA ARG A 285 11.25 -22.23 -4.85
C ARG A 285 10.38 -21.08 -5.34
N ILE A 286 10.32 -19.97 -4.60
CA ILE A 286 9.49 -18.82 -4.98
C ILE A 286 9.98 -18.20 -6.29
N GLU A 287 11.29 -18.05 -6.48
CA GLU A 287 11.84 -17.58 -7.74
C GLU A 287 11.40 -18.46 -8.92
N ASN A 288 11.50 -19.78 -8.78
CA ASN A 288 11.10 -20.71 -9.84
C ASN A 288 9.60 -20.63 -10.17
N VAL A 289 8.75 -20.50 -9.16
CA VAL A 289 7.29 -20.31 -9.38
C VAL A 289 7.04 -19.01 -10.13
N LEU A 290 7.61 -17.89 -9.65
CA LEU A 290 7.45 -16.57 -10.25
C LEU A 290 8.08 -16.44 -11.65
N ALA A 291 9.04 -17.31 -11.99
CA ALA A 291 9.64 -17.41 -13.32
C ALA A 291 8.71 -18.09 -14.33
N SER A 292 7.89 -19.04 -13.87
CA SER A 292 7.14 -19.96 -14.72
C SER A 292 5.77 -19.45 -15.18
N THR A 293 5.21 -18.44 -14.51
CA THR A 293 3.79 -18.10 -14.65
C THR A 293 3.55 -16.67 -15.11
N SER A 294 2.61 -16.49 -16.05
CA SER A 294 1.97 -15.20 -16.31
C SER A 294 0.77 -14.94 -15.36
N GLY A 295 0.80 -15.56 -14.18
CA GLY A 295 -0.28 -15.68 -13.19
C GLY A 295 -0.06 -16.94 -12.34
N TYR A 296 0.53 -16.78 -11.15
CA TYR A 296 0.80 -17.88 -10.22
C TYR A 296 -0.39 -18.09 -9.26
N SER A 297 -0.55 -19.30 -8.74
CA SER A 297 -1.44 -19.51 -7.59
C SER A 297 -0.75 -19.06 -6.31
N PHE A 298 -1.49 -18.41 -5.40
CA PHE A 298 -0.96 -18.08 -4.08
C PHE A 298 -0.54 -19.33 -3.30
N ASP A 299 -1.11 -20.50 -3.60
CA ASP A 299 -0.71 -21.79 -3.00
C ASP A 299 0.74 -22.14 -3.33
N GLU A 300 1.20 -21.75 -4.53
CA GLU A 300 2.53 -22.10 -5.04
C GLU A 300 3.63 -21.20 -4.46
N VAL A 301 3.29 -19.96 -4.10
CA VAL A 301 4.24 -18.98 -3.54
C VAL A 301 4.16 -18.82 -2.03
N GLN A 302 3.12 -19.35 -1.38
CA GLN A 302 2.99 -19.28 0.08
C GLN A 302 4.15 -20.01 0.78
N ILE A 303 4.63 -19.41 1.86
CA ILE A 303 5.54 -20.07 2.81
C ILE A 303 4.75 -20.43 4.06
N ALA A 304 4.34 -21.69 4.18
CA ALA A 304 3.66 -22.18 5.38
C ALA A 304 4.61 -22.19 6.59
N LEU A 305 4.11 -21.78 7.75
CA LEU A 305 4.87 -21.92 9.00
C LEU A 305 5.02 -23.40 9.38
N PRO A 306 6.18 -23.83 9.91
CA PRO A 306 6.38 -25.21 10.34
C PRO A 306 5.30 -25.69 11.32
N GLY A 307 4.75 -26.87 11.06
CA GLY A 307 3.73 -27.48 11.91
C GLY A 307 2.31 -26.94 11.72
N ARG A 308 2.07 -26.00 10.79
CA ARG A 308 0.71 -25.64 10.35
C ARG A 308 0.39 -26.26 9.00
N VAL A 309 -0.85 -26.74 8.88
CA VAL A 309 -1.40 -27.17 7.60
C VAL A 309 -1.50 -25.95 6.69
N ALA A 310 -1.05 -26.08 5.45
CA ALA A 310 -1.27 -25.03 4.47
C ALA A 310 -2.78 -24.90 4.24
N THR A 311 -3.32 -23.72 4.53
CA THR A 311 -4.63 -23.33 4.01
C THR A 311 -4.51 -23.22 2.50
N SER A 312 -5.53 -23.66 1.77
CA SER A 312 -5.57 -23.50 0.32
C SER A 312 -6.32 -22.24 -0.10
N GLY A 313 -5.98 -21.70 -1.27
CA GLY A 313 -6.64 -20.53 -1.82
C GLY A 313 -8.11 -20.79 -2.08
N ALA A 314 -8.49 -22.04 -2.36
CA ALA A 314 -9.86 -22.48 -2.49
C ALA A 314 -10.65 -22.31 -1.19
N GLU A 315 -10.08 -22.69 -0.03
CA GLU A 315 -10.74 -22.53 1.27
C GLU A 315 -10.98 -21.04 1.61
N ILE A 316 -10.03 -20.15 1.26
CA ILE A 316 -10.22 -18.71 1.42
C ILE A 316 -11.28 -18.17 0.46
N GLY A 317 -11.25 -18.64 -0.80
CA GLY A 317 -12.27 -18.31 -1.79
C GLY A 317 -13.66 -18.67 -1.29
N GLU A 318 -13.83 -19.90 -0.79
CA GLU A 318 -15.10 -20.37 -0.19
C GLU A 318 -15.51 -19.53 1.03
N ALA A 319 -14.58 -19.14 1.91
CA ALA A 319 -14.89 -18.28 3.05
C ALA A 319 -15.35 -16.87 2.61
N ILE A 320 -14.69 -16.29 1.61
CA ILE A 320 -15.07 -14.99 1.03
C ILE A 320 -16.42 -15.10 0.33
N GLU A 321 -16.66 -16.17 -0.46
CA GLU A 321 -17.92 -16.41 -1.14
C GLU A 321 -19.07 -16.66 -0.15
N ALA A 322 -18.82 -17.38 0.95
CA ALA A 322 -19.79 -17.59 2.00
C ALA A 322 -20.20 -16.26 2.66
N LEU A 323 -19.23 -15.36 2.91
CA LEU A 323 -19.52 -14.00 3.34
C LEU A 323 -20.32 -13.25 2.27
N ALA A 324 -19.85 -13.25 1.01
CA ALA A 324 -20.52 -12.64 -0.14
C ALA A 324 -21.99 -13.09 -0.27
N GLY A 325 -22.27 -14.38 -0.06
CA GLY A 325 -23.60 -14.95 -0.07
C GLY A 325 -24.55 -14.31 0.94
N ARG A 326 -24.06 -13.99 2.15
CA ARG A 326 -24.84 -13.30 3.20
C ARG A 326 -25.23 -11.87 2.79
N PHE A 327 -24.48 -11.25 1.86
CA PHE A 327 -24.81 -9.90 1.38
C PHE A 327 -25.96 -9.88 0.37
N ASN A 328 -26.20 -10.99 -0.33
CA ASN A 328 -27.34 -11.09 -1.25
C ASN A 328 -28.69 -11.08 -0.51
N GLU A 329 -28.68 -11.27 0.81
CA GLU A 329 -29.85 -11.23 1.68
C GLU A 329 -30.18 -9.80 2.16
N VAL A 330 -29.28 -8.82 1.94
CA VAL A 330 -29.45 -7.43 2.39
C VAL A 330 -30.28 -6.64 1.36
N GLU A 331 -31.47 -6.21 1.79
CA GLU A 331 -32.56 -5.76 0.91
C GLU A 331 -32.43 -4.39 0.19
N PRO A 332 -31.28 -3.69 0.14
CA PRO A 332 -31.02 -2.75 -0.95
C PRO A 332 -30.21 -3.45 -2.05
N PRO A 333 -30.80 -3.72 -3.24
CA PRO A 333 -30.09 -4.23 -4.41
C PRO A 333 -28.83 -3.42 -4.77
N VAL A 334 -28.80 -2.14 -4.39
CA VAL A 334 -27.69 -1.22 -4.64
C VAL A 334 -26.46 -1.54 -3.78
N LEU A 335 -26.65 -1.97 -2.53
CA LEU A 335 -25.54 -2.20 -1.61
C LEU A 335 -24.86 -3.55 -1.89
N GLY A 336 -25.63 -4.63 -2.04
CA GLY A 336 -25.07 -5.93 -2.46
C GLY A 336 -24.28 -5.80 -3.76
N SER A 337 -24.80 -5.02 -4.72
CA SER A 337 -24.07 -4.72 -5.95
C SER A 337 -22.80 -3.89 -5.74
N ALA A 338 -22.81 -2.89 -4.84
CA ALA A 338 -21.63 -2.08 -4.52
C ALA A 338 -20.53 -2.91 -3.83
N LEU A 339 -20.91 -3.88 -3.00
CA LEU A 339 -19.98 -4.75 -2.27
C LEU A 339 -19.38 -5.84 -3.17
N VAL A 340 -20.20 -6.47 -4.01
CA VAL A 340 -19.73 -7.33 -5.09
C VAL A 340 -18.83 -6.54 -6.04
N HIS A 341 -19.14 -5.28 -6.32
CA HIS A 341 -18.26 -4.40 -7.08
C HIS A 341 -16.95 -4.13 -6.34
N ILE A 342 -16.94 -3.81 -5.04
CA ILE A 342 -15.71 -3.63 -4.25
C ILE A 342 -14.81 -4.85 -4.37
N LEU A 343 -15.37 -6.05 -4.20
CA LEU A 343 -14.62 -7.31 -4.34
C LEU A 343 -14.11 -7.53 -5.77
N ASN A 344 -14.95 -7.31 -6.79
CA ASN A 344 -14.56 -7.44 -8.19
C ASN A 344 -13.62 -6.34 -8.68
N SER A 345 -13.69 -5.14 -8.09
CA SER A 345 -12.91 -3.94 -8.42
C SER A 345 -11.45 -4.09 -8.02
N ARG A 346 -11.12 -5.05 -7.16
CA ARG A 346 -9.74 -5.36 -6.76
C ARG A 346 -8.89 -5.94 -7.89
N ARG A 347 -9.56 -6.46 -8.93
CA ARG A 347 -8.94 -6.83 -10.21
C ARG A 347 -8.56 -5.61 -11.05
N TRP A 348 -9.21 -4.48 -10.79
CA TRP A 348 -9.16 -3.27 -11.59
C TRP A 348 -8.42 -2.16 -10.84
N ILE A 349 -7.36 -1.64 -11.44
CA ILE A 349 -6.67 -0.46 -10.90
C ILE A 349 -7.07 0.77 -11.73
N ALA A 350 -7.68 1.77 -11.08
CA ALA A 350 -7.92 3.07 -11.69
C ALA A 350 -6.63 3.90 -11.61
N TYR A 351 -5.99 4.17 -12.76
CA TYR A 351 -4.79 4.99 -12.84
C TYR A 351 -5.08 6.47 -13.05
N ALA A 352 -6.28 6.80 -13.51
CA ALA A 352 -6.72 8.17 -13.60
C ALA A 352 -8.22 8.22 -13.43
N SER A 353 -8.69 9.17 -12.62
CA SER A 353 -10.09 9.52 -12.50
C SER A 353 -10.19 11.04 -12.55
N PHE A 354 -10.92 11.56 -13.53
CA PHE A 354 -11.11 12.99 -13.69
C PHE A 354 -12.58 13.33 -13.56
N GLN A 355 -12.92 14.16 -12.57
CA GLN A 355 -14.23 14.80 -12.51
C GLN A 355 -14.28 15.94 -13.53
N ALA A 356 -15.31 15.96 -14.37
CA ALA A 356 -15.50 16.97 -15.41
C ALA A 356 -16.99 17.15 -15.70
N SER A 357 -17.37 18.29 -16.28
CA SER A 357 -18.71 18.42 -16.87
C SER A 357 -18.82 17.47 -18.07
N VAL A 358 -19.91 16.73 -18.12
CA VAL A 358 -20.22 15.80 -19.20
C VAL A 358 -21.55 16.19 -19.82
N ARG A 359 -21.49 16.58 -21.09
CA ARG A 359 -22.68 16.95 -21.88
C ARG A 359 -22.97 15.90 -22.93
N VAL A 360 -24.17 15.33 -22.86
CA VAL A 360 -24.73 14.43 -23.88
C VAL A 360 -25.56 15.25 -24.84
N LEU A 361 -25.19 15.22 -26.12
CA LEU A 361 -25.83 15.94 -27.21
C LEU A 361 -26.99 15.12 -27.80
N ASP A 362 -27.93 15.81 -28.42
CA ASP A 362 -29.11 15.21 -29.08
C ASP A 362 -28.77 14.21 -30.20
N ASN A 363 -27.55 14.27 -30.73
CA ASN A 363 -27.06 13.36 -31.77
C ASN A 363 -26.41 12.08 -31.21
N GLY A 364 -26.57 11.79 -29.91
CA GLY A 364 -26.01 10.60 -29.26
C GLY A 364 -24.50 10.65 -29.09
N ARG A 365 -23.92 11.86 -28.97
CA ARG A 365 -22.50 12.05 -28.65
C ARG A 365 -22.35 12.67 -27.26
N PHE A 366 -21.30 12.30 -26.55
CA PHE A 366 -20.92 12.96 -25.30
C PHE A 366 -19.73 13.90 -25.53
N VAL A 367 -19.64 14.92 -24.68
CA VAL A 367 -18.57 15.92 -24.61
C VAL A 367 -18.11 15.97 -23.17
N LEU A 368 -16.80 15.93 -22.93
CA LEU A 368 -16.19 15.94 -21.60
C LEU A 368 -15.29 17.16 -21.45
N GLY A 369 -15.56 17.93 -20.40
CA GLY A 369 -14.83 19.14 -20.05
C GLY A 369 -14.97 20.27 -21.06
N GLU A 370 -14.69 21.47 -20.58
CA GLU A 370 -14.73 22.70 -21.37
C GLU A 370 -13.46 23.49 -21.03
N GLY A 371 -12.50 23.53 -21.96
CA GLY A 371 -11.23 24.24 -21.80
C GLY A 371 -11.24 25.58 -22.54
N GLU A 372 -10.78 26.65 -21.88
CA GLU A 372 -10.51 27.94 -22.52
C GLU A 372 -9.30 27.79 -23.46
N HIS A 373 -9.53 28.01 -24.76
CA HIS A 373 -8.48 28.04 -25.77
C HIS A 373 -8.04 29.50 -26.02
N GLU A 374 -6.82 29.71 -26.53
CA GLU A 374 -6.21 31.02 -26.90
C GLU A 374 -7.06 31.94 -27.80
N TYR A 375 -8.24 31.52 -28.24
CA TYR A 375 -9.16 32.26 -29.10
C TYR A 375 -10.54 32.53 -28.48
N ASP A 376 -10.67 32.53 -27.16
CA ASP A 376 -11.94 32.80 -26.47
C ASP A 376 -13.05 31.80 -26.85
N ARG A 377 -12.63 30.58 -27.21
CA ARG A 377 -13.52 29.47 -27.57
C ARG A 377 -13.34 28.36 -26.56
N THR A 378 -14.47 27.93 -26.00
CA THR A 378 -14.55 26.73 -25.19
C THR A 378 -14.46 25.51 -26.10
N MET A 379 -13.38 24.74 -25.98
CA MET A 379 -13.24 23.49 -26.70
C MET A 379 -13.49 22.29 -25.78
N PRO A 380 -14.13 21.21 -26.29
CA PRO A 380 -14.18 19.95 -25.58
C PRO A 380 -12.78 19.46 -25.25
N VAL A 381 -12.55 18.99 -24.02
CA VAL A 381 -11.33 18.23 -23.70
C VAL A 381 -11.38 16.87 -24.41
N MET A 382 -12.58 16.28 -24.52
CA MET A 382 -12.82 15.03 -25.24
C MET A 382 -14.29 14.94 -25.71
N GLY A 383 -14.57 14.12 -26.73
CA GLY A 383 -15.93 13.70 -27.07
C GLY A 383 -15.95 12.37 -27.81
N GLY A 384 -17.09 11.68 -27.77
CA GLY A 384 -17.26 10.35 -28.36
C GLY A 384 -18.72 10.01 -28.63
N VAL A 385 -18.97 8.83 -29.20
CA VAL A 385 -20.33 8.31 -29.42
C VAL A 385 -20.79 7.55 -28.18
N LEU A 386 -22.05 7.73 -27.78
CA LEU A 386 -22.65 6.96 -26.69
C LEU A 386 -22.71 5.49 -27.07
N GLN A 387 -22.33 4.62 -26.15
CA GLN A 387 -22.58 3.20 -26.28
C GLN A 387 -23.94 2.80 -25.73
N ALA A 388 -24.48 3.55 -24.76
CA ALA A 388 -25.79 3.34 -24.16
C ALA A 388 -26.85 4.27 -24.81
N PRO A 389 -27.58 3.84 -25.86
CA PRO A 389 -28.53 4.68 -26.59
C PRO A 389 -29.72 5.17 -25.75
N GLN A 390 -29.95 4.58 -24.59
CA GLN A 390 -30.97 4.97 -23.62
C GLN A 390 -30.62 6.23 -22.80
N VAL A 391 -29.37 6.70 -22.86
CA VAL A 391 -28.95 7.91 -22.12
C VAL A 391 -29.57 9.16 -22.75
N LEU A 392 -30.31 9.92 -21.95
CA LEU A 392 -30.95 11.15 -22.40
C LEU A 392 -29.93 12.28 -22.61
N PRO A 393 -30.12 13.15 -23.64
CA PRO A 393 -29.36 14.39 -23.79
C PRO A 393 -29.44 15.25 -22.54
N GLY A 394 -28.35 15.94 -22.23
CA GLY A 394 -28.26 16.79 -21.04
C GLY A 394 -26.85 16.91 -20.51
N GLU A 395 -26.65 17.90 -19.65
CA GLU A 395 -25.38 18.21 -19.00
C GLU A 395 -25.43 17.79 -17.53
N GLY A 396 -24.32 17.30 -17.01
CA GLY A 396 -24.16 17.01 -15.59
C GLY A 396 -22.71 16.71 -15.25
N ASP A 397 -22.44 16.61 -13.96
CA ASP A 397 -21.13 16.18 -13.50
C ASP A 397 -20.90 14.71 -13.86
N GLY A 398 -19.70 14.42 -14.35
CA GLY A 398 -19.30 13.09 -14.75
C GLY A 398 -17.87 12.78 -14.35
N VAL A 399 -17.53 11.51 -14.51
CA VAL A 399 -16.20 10.97 -14.19
C VAL A 399 -15.67 10.25 -15.41
N PHE A 400 -14.44 10.57 -15.78
CA PHE A 400 -13.66 9.77 -16.71
C PHE A 400 -12.68 8.91 -15.96
N GLU A 401 -12.54 7.63 -16.33
CA GLU A 401 -11.60 6.72 -15.70
C GLU A 401 -10.70 5.99 -16.70
N LEU A 402 -9.41 5.90 -16.40
CA LEU A 402 -8.51 4.92 -17.02
C LEU A 402 -8.27 3.78 -16.02
N VAL A 403 -8.64 2.57 -16.42
CA VAL A 403 -8.62 1.40 -15.56
C VAL A 403 -7.82 0.28 -16.23
N SER A 404 -7.00 -0.44 -15.46
CA SER A 404 -6.31 -1.64 -15.96
C SER A 404 -6.81 -2.90 -15.27
N ASP A 405 -6.96 -3.98 -16.03
CA ASP A 405 -7.26 -5.31 -15.53
C ASP A 405 -5.96 -6.06 -15.18
N ARG A 406 -5.71 -6.31 -13.89
CA ARG A 406 -4.54 -7.08 -13.42
C ARG A 406 -4.71 -8.59 -13.46
N GLY A 407 -5.91 -9.09 -13.78
CA GLY A 407 -6.15 -10.51 -14.01
C GLY A 407 -5.71 -10.98 -15.40
N GLU A 408 -5.28 -10.07 -16.28
CA GLU A 408 -4.75 -10.43 -17.59
C GLU A 408 -3.21 -10.48 -17.59
N ALA A 409 -2.64 -11.43 -18.35
CA ALA A 409 -1.18 -11.60 -18.46
C ALA A 409 -0.44 -10.36 -19.01
N ARG A 410 -1.16 -9.45 -19.67
CA ARG A 410 -0.68 -8.13 -20.05
C ARG A 410 -1.70 -7.10 -19.56
N PRO A 411 -1.27 -6.01 -18.91
CA PRO A 411 -2.19 -4.98 -18.47
C PRO A 411 -2.91 -4.39 -19.69
N ARG A 412 -4.20 -4.67 -19.80
CA ARG A 412 -5.08 -4.03 -20.79
C ARG A 412 -5.76 -2.85 -20.13
N PHE A 413 -5.68 -1.69 -20.79
CA PHE A 413 -6.31 -0.48 -20.27
C PHE A 413 -7.66 -0.28 -20.92
N ARG A 414 -8.65 -0.02 -20.08
CA ARG A 414 -10.01 0.36 -20.46
C ARG A 414 -10.26 1.78 -20.03
N ARG A 415 -11.04 2.50 -20.82
CA ARG A 415 -11.36 3.91 -20.59
C ARG A 415 -12.87 4.02 -20.44
N PHE A 416 -13.34 4.55 -19.32
CA PHE A 416 -14.77 4.68 -19.03
C PHE A 416 -15.17 6.15 -18.89
N VAL A 417 -16.34 6.49 -19.43
CA VAL A 417 -16.94 7.82 -19.29
C VAL A 417 -18.29 7.64 -18.60
N TRP A 418 -18.46 8.30 -17.46
CA TRP A 418 -19.66 8.25 -16.63
C TRP A 418 -20.32 9.62 -16.53
N ARG A 419 -21.65 9.67 -16.43
CA ARG A 419 -22.43 10.84 -15.99
C ARG A 419 -23.33 10.41 -14.84
N GLY A 420 -23.06 10.91 -13.63
CA GLY A 420 -23.65 10.33 -12.41
C GLY A 420 -23.28 8.83 -12.27
N THR A 421 -24.29 7.96 -12.30
CA THR A 421 -24.13 6.49 -12.29
C THR A 421 -24.28 5.84 -13.68
N GLU A 422 -24.55 6.64 -14.72
CA GLU A 422 -24.76 6.15 -16.08
C GLU A 422 -23.42 5.99 -16.82
N LEU A 423 -23.09 4.76 -17.24
CA LEU A 423 -21.96 4.53 -18.15
C LEU A 423 -22.32 5.02 -19.55
N LEU A 424 -21.64 6.06 -20.02
CA LEU A 424 -21.87 6.64 -21.34
C LEU A 424 -21.12 5.87 -22.43
N ALA A 425 -19.86 5.53 -22.17
CA ALA A 425 -19.00 4.84 -23.12
C ALA A 425 -17.86 4.09 -22.41
N ALA A 426 -17.57 2.89 -22.90
CA ALA A 426 -16.29 2.21 -22.74
C ALA A 426 -15.45 2.47 -24.01
N ILE A 427 -14.49 3.38 -23.92
CA ILE A 427 -13.58 3.68 -25.02
C ILE A 427 -12.55 2.53 -25.07
N GLY A 428 -12.56 1.76 -26.14
CA GLY A 428 -11.58 0.69 -26.37
C GLY A 428 -10.16 1.23 -26.46
N GLU A 429 -9.17 0.33 -26.50
CA GLU A 429 -7.86 0.71 -27.00
C GLU A 429 -8.05 1.27 -28.42
N LEU A 430 -7.60 2.51 -28.65
CA LEU A 430 -7.61 3.09 -29.99
C LEU A 430 -6.67 2.22 -30.83
N ALA A 431 -7.22 1.26 -31.58
CA ALA A 431 -6.48 0.63 -32.65
C ALA A 431 -6.04 1.77 -33.59
N PRO A 432 -4.73 1.95 -33.86
CA PRO A 432 -4.27 3.06 -34.68
C PRO A 432 -4.96 3.14 -36.06
N ASP A 433 -5.49 2.00 -36.55
CA ASP A 433 -5.84 1.81 -37.95
C ASP A 433 -7.26 1.28 -38.23
N ASP A 434 -8.14 1.06 -37.23
CA ASP A 434 -9.49 0.54 -37.49
C ASP A 434 -10.61 1.29 -36.74
N PRO A 435 -11.25 2.28 -37.39
CA PRO A 435 -12.39 3.03 -36.85
C PRO A 435 -13.70 2.23 -36.75
N GLN A 436 -13.75 0.95 -37.12
CA GLN A 436 -14.95 0.10 -37.07
C GLN A 436 -14.84 -1.10 -36.14
N SER A 437 -13.66 -1.39 -35.59
CA SER A 437 -13.42 -2.50 -34.65
C SER A 437 -13.91 -2.20 -33.22
N TYR A 438 -15.17 -1.80 -33.06
CA TYR A 438 -15.77 -1.67 -31.73
C TYR A 438 -16.43 -2.99 -31.34
N LEU A 439 -15.91 -3.61 -30.28
CA LEU A 439 -16.67 -4.54 -29.48
C LEU A 439 -17.88 -3.79 -28.91
N VAL A 440 -19.07 -4.12 -29.41
CA VAL A 440 -20.34 -3.77 -28.76
C VAL A 440 -20.38 -4.58 -27.47
N LEU A 441 -20.17 -3.93 -26.33
CA LEU A 441 -20.54 -4.51 -25.05
C LEU A 441 -22.06 -4.71 -25.08
N ASN A 442 -22.50 -5.95 -24.85
CA ASN A 442 -23.92 -6.22 -24.67
C ASN A 442 -24.34 -5.61 -23.34
N HIS A 443 -25.13 -4.53 -23.36
CA HIS A 443 -25.66 -3.89 -22.15
C HIS A 443 -26.59 -4.78 -21.31
N ALA A 444 -27.00 -5.94 -21.86
CA ALA A 444 -27.71 -6.99 -21.14
C ALA A 444 -26.79 -8.09 -20.59
N ASP A 445 -25.47 -7.93 -20.70
CA ASP A 445 -24.51 -8.83 -20.07
C ASP A 445 -24.49 -8.58 -18.56
N ALA A 446 -25.18 -9.46 -17.82
CA ALA A 446 -25.26 -9.42 -16.36
C ALA A 446 -23.90 -9.54 -15.66
N SER A 447 -22.81 -9.85 -16.37
CA SER A 447 -21.45 -9.85 -15.83
C SER A 447 -20.77 -8.47 -15.80
N LEU A 448 -21.36 -7.45 -16.45
CA LEU A 448 -20.84 -6.08 -16.47
C LEU A 448 -21.54 -5.24 -15.38
N PRO A 449 -20.87 -4.89 -14.27
CA PRO A 449 -21.48 -4.10 -13.22
C PRO A 449 -21.71 -2.64 -13.68
N ILE A 450 -22.94 -2.15 -13.53
CA ILE A 450 -23.35 -0.77 -13.84
C ILE A 450 -23.33 0.04 -12.54
N PHE A 451 -22.16 0.51 -12.11
CA PHE A 451 -22.03 1.43 -10.97
C PHE A 451 -20.81 2.33 -11.18
N SER A 452 -20.95 3.64 -10.91
CA SER A 452 -19.81 4.54 -10.92
C SER A 452 -19.01 4.38 -9.62
N THR A 453 -17.69 4.26 -9.78
CA THR A 453 -16.71 4.21 -8.68
C THR A 453 -16.83 5.41 -7.74
N SER A 454 -17.29 6.57 -8.23
CA SER A 454 -17.51 7.77 -7.42
C SER A 454 -18.63 7.59 -6.40
N TYR A 455 -19.76 6.97 -6.78
CA TYR A 455 -20.87 6.70 -5.86
C TYR A 455 -20.51 5.64 -4.84
N THR A 456 -19.88 4.53 -5.26
CA THR A 456 -19.38 3.50 -4.33
C THR A 456 -18.35 4.08 -3.38
N ARG A 457 -17.42 4.89 -3.88
CA ARG A 457 -16.42 5.58 -3.06
C ARG A 457 -17.07 6.57 -2.09
N GLU A 458 -18.03 7.36 -2.53
CA GLU A 458 -18.76 8.29 -1.65
C GLU A 458 -19.53 7.53 -0.57
N LEU A 459 -20.19 6.42 -0.92
CA LEU A 459 -20.90 5.57 0.02
C LEU A 459 -19.95 4.92 1.03
N VAL A 460 -18.83 4.34 0.59
CA VAL A 460 -17.80 3.75 1.46
C VAL A 460 -17.17 4.82 2.35
N ILE A 461 -16.84 5.99 1.81
CA ILE A 461 -16.29 7.12 2.59
C ILE A 461 -17.30 7.58 3.64
N LYS A 462 -18.55 7.79 3.25
CA LYS A 462 -19.61 8.26 4.13
C LYS A 462 -19.86 7.24 5.25
N LEU A 463 -20.00 5.96 4.90
CA LEU A 463 -20.26 4.90 5.86
C LEU A 463 -19.04 4.67 6.77
N SER A 464 -17.83 4.70 6.22
CA SER A 464 -16.59 4.64 7.02
C SER A 464 -16.48 5.82 7.98
N ALA A 465 -16.90 7.02 7.57
CA ALA A 465 -16.90 8.21 8.42
C ALA A 465 -17.97 8.13 9.52
N GLU A 466 -19.18 7.69 9.19
CA GLU A 466 -20.29 7.47 10.15
C GLU A 466 -19.92 6.40 11.18
N MET A 467 -19.36 5.27 10.72
CA MET A 467 -18.88 4.21 11.62
C MET A 467 -17.75 4.75 12.50
N ARG A 468 -16.71 5.40 11.95
CA ARG A 468 -15.62 5.96 12.76
C ARG A 468 -16.09 6.99 13.78
N ALA A 469 -17.04 7.87 13.44
CA ALA A 469 -17.61 8.82 14.39
C ALA A 469 -18.30 8.09 15.55
N ALA A 470 -19.03 7.01 15.27
CA ALA A 470 -19.60 6.16 16.31
C ALA A 470 -18.51 5.47 17.17
N PHE A 471 -17.38 5.07 16.59
CA PHE A 471 -16.24 4.49 17.33
C PHE A 471 -15.47 5.50 18.17
N ASP A 472 -15.28 6.73 17.68
CA ASP A 472 -14.62 7.80 18.44
C ASP A 472 -15.43 8.17 19.70
N GLU A 473 -16.74 7.94 19.67
CA GLU A 473 -17.65 8.07 20.83
C GLU A 473 -17.63 6.83 21.76
N MET A 474 -17.13 5.67 21.28
CA MET A 474 -16.98 4.43 22.05
C MET A 474 -15.63 4.38 22.78
N SER A 475 -15.66 4.34 24.12
CA SER A 475 -14.47 4.41 25.01
C SER A 475 -13.39 3.30 24.87
N VAL A 476 -13.55 2.35 23.94
CA VAL A 476 -12.71 1.13 23.83
C VAL A 476 -11.55 1.30 22.84
N GLY A 477 -11.72 2.08 21.78
CA GLY A 477 -10.70 2.28 20.72
C GLY A 477 -9.34 2.82 21.21
N PRO A 478 -9.31 3.85 22.07
CA PRO A 478 -8.06 4.40 22.60
C PRO A 478 -7.29 3.42 23.52
N VAL A 479 -7.99 2.49 24.17
CA VAL A 479 -7.40 1.53 25.11
C VAL A 479 -6.66 0.42 24.37
N VAL A 480 -7.26 -0.14 23.33
CA VAL A 480 -6.65 -1.21 22.50
C VAL A 480 -5.46 -0.68 21.71
N ALA A 481 -5.56 0.54 21.15
CA ALA A 481 -4.45 1.17 20.43
C ALA A 481 -3.24 1.46 21.33
N ALA A 482 -3.46 1.90 22.57
CA ALA A 482 -2.39 2.17 23.53
C ALA A 482 -1.66 0.89 23.97
N ASP A 483 -2.40 -0.21 24.17
CA ASP A 483 -1.82 -1.48 24.62
C ASP A 483 -1.01 -2.16 23.49
N CYS A 484 -1.51 -2.14 22.25
CA CYS A 484 -0.75 -2.59 21.07
C CYS A 484 0.54 -1.77 20.85
N LEU A 485 0.49 -0.45 21.01
CA LEU A 485 1.67 0.42 20.93
C LEU A 485 2.70 0.12 22.03
N ALA A 486 2.26 -0.24 23.23
CA ALA A 486 3.14 -0.65 24.32
C ALA A 486 3.85 -1.99 24.01
N GLN A 487 3.11 -2.99 23.53
CA GLN A 487 3.66 -4.30 23.19
C GLN A 487 4.65 -4.24 22.00
N MET A 488 4.40 -3.39 21.00
CA MET A 488 5.35 -3.15 19.90
C MET A 488 6.66 -2.49 20.38
N ARG A 489 6.59 -1.60 21.38
CA ARG A 489 7.78 -0.99 22.00
C ARG A 489 8.64 -2.03 22.73
N ASP A 490 8.02 -2.99 23.39
CA ASP A 490 8.73 -4.07 24.09
C ASP A 490 9.39 -5.06 23.13
N LEU A 491 8.72 -5.40 22.03
CA LEU A 491 9.29 -6.25 20.98
C LEU A 491 10.54 -5.60 20.35
N ARG A 492 10.47 -4.27 20.13
CA ARG A 492 11.57 -3.44 19.61
C ARG A 492 12.78 -3.46 20.54
N ALA A 493 12.57 -3.34 21.86
CA ALA A 493 13.63 -3.45 22.86
C ALA A 493 14.32 -4.83 22.84
N GLY A 494 13.55 -5.91 22.63
CA GLY A 494 14.07 -7.27 22.50
C GLY A 494 14.93 -7.49 21.25
N ILE A 495 14.55 -6.92 20.11
CA ILE A 495 15.31 -6.98 18.86
C ILE A 495 16.63 -6.18 18.99
N TYR A 496 16.60 -4.99 19.59
CA TYR A 496 17.81 -4.20 19.85
C TYR A 496 18.82 -4.96 20.73
N ALA A 497 18.37 -5.65 21.78
CA ALA A 497 19.25 -6.45 22.65
C ALA A 497 19.93 -7.62 21.91
N LYS A 498 19.30 -8.19 20.87
CA LYS A 498 19.85 -9.29 20.08
C LYS A 498 20.80 -8.84 18.96
N HIS A 499 20.49 -7.73 18.30
CA HIS A 499 21.18 -7.33 17.05
C HIS A 499 22.20 -6.20 17.24
N LEU A 500 22.14 -5.41 18.33
CA LEU A 500 23.20 -4.44 18.66
C LEU A 500 24.31 -5.05 19.53
N ALA A 501 24.05 -6.13 20.28
CA ALA A 501 25.05 -6.82 21.08
C ALA A 501 26.31 -7.27 20.30
N PRO A 502 26.21 -7.71 19.02
CA PRO A 502 27.38 -8.04 18.20
C PRO A 502 28.28 -6.86 17.85
N PHE A 503 27.79 -5.62 17.90
CA PHE A 503 28.54 -4.43 17.49
C PHE A 503 29.19 -3.66 18.66
N VAL A 504 28.88 -4.05 19.90
CA VAL A 504 29.43 -3.45 21.14
C VAL A 504 30.72 -4.16 21.61
N PHE A 505 31.19 -5.20 20.92
CA PHE A 505 32.43 -5.89 21.28
C PHE A 505 33.64 -4.95 21.21
N LYS A 506 34.30 -4.76 22.35
CA LYS A 506 35.69 -4.32 22.42
C LYS A 506 36.51 -5.40 23.13
N ASN A 507 37.59 -5.86 22.50
CA ASN A 507 38.69 -6.58 23.14
C ASN A 507 38.35 -7.91 23.85
N GLY A 508 37.41 -8.70 23.32
CA GLY A 508 37.24 -10.10 23.75
C GLY A 508 36.70 -10.32 25.18
N ALA A 509 36.13 -9.31 25.83
CA ALA A 509 35.43 -9.48 27.10
C ALA A 509 33.90 -9.59 26.86
N GLU A 510 33.27 -10.60 27.48
CA GLU A 510 31.80 -10.72 27.52
C GLU A 510 31.20 -9.54 28.29
N VAL A 511 30.26 -8.83 27.65
CA VAL A 511 29.38 -7.86 28.31
C VAL A 511 28.34 -8.64 29.09
N ALA A 512 28.18 -8.38 30.39
CA ALA A 512 27.17 -9.07 31.18
C ALA A 512 25.77 -8.68 30.69
N ARG A 513 24.83 -9.63 30.65
CA ARG A 513 23.44 -9.42 30.22
C ARG A 513 22.72 -8.26 30.94
N GLY A 514 23.21 -7.85 32.11
CA GLY A 514 22.71 -6.70 32.88
C GLY A 514 23.09 -5.34 32.29
N ASP A 515 24.25 -5.22 31.63
CA ASP A 515 24.77 -3.96 31.09
C ASP A 515 24.03 -3.53 29.81
N LEU A 516 23.48 -4.50 29.07
CA LEU A 516 22.66 -4.29 27.87
C LEU A 516 21.23 -3.79 28.17
N ARG A 517 20.87 -3.70 29.46
CA ARG A 517 19.57 -3.15 29.92
C ARG A 517 19.66 -1.71 30.41
N LEU A 518 20.85 -1.10 30.37
CA LEU A 518 21.04 0.27 30.80
C LEU A 518 20.45 1.26 29.78
N PRO A 519 19.87 2.39 30.24
CA PRO A 519 19.43 3.46 29.35
C PRO A 519 20.58 3.94 28.44
N LEU A 520 20.28 4.22 27.17
CA LEU A 520 21.26 4.67 26.17
C LEU A 520 22.19 5.81 26.63
N PRO A 521 21.74 6.80 27.43
CA PRO A 521 22.63 7.82 27.99
C PRO A 521 23.77 7.25 28.83
N VAL A 522 23.52 6.19 29.61
CA VAL A 522 24.52 5.52 30.46
C VAL A 522 25.50 4.70 29.61
N LEU A 523 25.04 4.14 28.48
CA LEU A 523 25.89 3.47 27.49
C LEU A 523 26.80 4.47 26.76
N CYS A 524 26.33 5.70 26.55
CA CYS A 524 27.09 6.76 25.87
C CYS A 524 28.18 7.42 26.75
N ASP A 525 28.07 7.36 28.07
CA ASP A 525 29.04 7.98 29.00
C ASP A 525 30.44 7.32 28.97
N GLY A 526 30.58 6.12 28.39
CA GLY A 526 31.85 5.39 28.30
C GLY A 526 32.29 4.94 26.89
N HIS A 527 31.41 5.02 25.88
CA HIS A 527 31.64 4.37 24.58
C HIS A 527 31.69 5.36 23.40
N VAL A 528 32.90 5.61 22.90
CA VAL A 528 33.18 6.43 21.70
C VAL A 528 32.41 5.93 20.46
N ALA A 529 32.20 4.62 20.34
CA ALA A 529 31.39 4.04 19.25
C ALA A 529 29.89 4.37 19.40
N ALA A 530 29.36 4.34 20.63
CA ALA A 530 27.97 4.70 20.90
C ALA A 530 27.70 6.19 20.63
N LEU A 531 28.66 7.07 20.96
CA LEU A 531 28.59 8.50 20.63
C LEU A 531 28.63 8.75 19.11
N ARG A 532 29.44 7.99 18.35
CA ARG A 532 29.48 8.08 16.88
C ARG A 532 28.18 7.61 16.23
N ILE A 533 27.59 6.53 16.75
CA ILE A 533 26.29 6.03 16.26
C ILE A 533 25.18 7.02 16.62
N ALA A 534 25.09 7.46 17.89
CA ALA A 534 24.08 8.43 18.33
C ALA A 534 24.14 9.75 17.55
N ALA A 535 25.34 10.23 17.20
CA ALA A 535 25.54 11.42 16.36
C ALA A 535 25.22 11.18 14.89
N ALA A 536 25.48 9.98 14.34
CA ALA A 536 25.18 9.63 12.95
C ALA A 536 23.70 9.28 12.72
N THR A 537 22.99 8.81 13.76
CA THR A 537 21.58 8.41 13.66
C THR A 537 20.61 9.46 14.24
N GLY A 538 21.11 10.57 14.80
CA GLY A 538 20.28 11.65 15.36
C GLY A 538 19.52 11.27 16.64
N ILE A 539 19.99 10.27 17.40
CA ILE A 539 19.22 9.69 18.52
C ILE A 539 19.69 10.26 19.86
N VAL A 540 19.09 11.40 20.24
CA VAL A 540 18.79 11.80 21.64
C VAL A 540 17.63 12.80 21.57
N ASP A 541 16.58 12.62 22.36
CA ASP A 541 15.40 13.49 22.56
C ASP A 541 15.36 14.77 21.68
N GLY A 542 14.85 14.65 20.44
CA GLY A 542 14.73 15.78 19.50
C GLY A 542 16.02 16.23 18.78
N GLY A 543 17.06 15.39 18.70
CA GLY A 543 18.34 15.69 18.04
C GLY A 543 19.36 16.47 18.89
N LEU A 544 19.19 16.50 20.22
CA LEU A 544 20.01 17.27 21.15
C LEU A 544 20.83 16.37 22.07
N LEU A 545 22.16 16.47 22.00
CA LEU A 545 23.07 15.75 22.89
C LEU A 545 23.11 16.42 24.26
N ALA A 546 22.74 15.68 25.31
CA ALA A 546 22.93 16.10 26.70
C ALA A 546 24.42 16.04 27.05
N VAL A 547 25.07 17.21 27.07
CA VAL A 547 26.41 17.38 27.58
C VAL A 547 26.25 17.67 29.07
N GLY A 548 26.61 16.71 29.93
CA GLY A 548 26.53 16.88 31.38
C GLY A 548 27.21 18.18 31.85
N ALA A 549 26.91 18.63 33.08
CA ALA A 549 27.48 19.87 33.64
C ALA A 549 29.02 19.88 33.74
N ALA A 550 29.67 18.72 33.55
CA ALA A 550 31.12 18.60 33.46
C ALA A 550 31.59 18.95 32.03
N PRO A 551 32.64 19.77 31.87
CA PRO A 551 33.22 20.04 30.57
C PRO A 551 33.67 18.73 29.89
N LEU A 552 33.53 18.67 28.56
CA LEU A 552 34.02 17.56 27.75
C LEU A 552 35.48 17.27 28.14
N THR A 553 35.81 15.99 28.31
CA THR A 553 37.21 15.59 28.46
C THR A 553 37.97 15.92 27.17
N SER A 554 39.29 16.16 27.28
CA SER A 554 40.13 16.48 26.11
C SER A 554 40.01 15.43 25.00
N ALA A 555 39.89 14.15 25.36
CA ALA A 555 39.70 13.07 24.41
C ALA A 555 38.35 13.13 23.67
N GLN A 556 37.27 13.55 24.34
CA GLN A 556 35.96 13.76 23.70
C GLN A 556 35.98 14.99 22.79
N ALA A 557 36.66 16.07 23.21
CA ALA A 557 36.82 17.28 22.43
C ALA A 557 37.64 17.06 21.15
N ASP A 558 38.75 16.34 21.23
CA ASP A 558 39.62 16.05 20.08
C ASP A 558 38.92 15.16 19.05
N VAL A 559 38.08 14.21 19.49
CA VAL A 559 37.27 13.36 18.61
C VAL A 559 36.18 14.16 17.91
N LEU A 560 35.51 15.08 18.63
CA LEU A 560 34.51 15.96 18.02
C LEU A 560 35.16 16.94 17.02
N ALA A 561 36.35 17.45 17.32
CA ALA A 561 37.11 18.33 16.43
C ALA A 561 37.62 17.63 15.16
N ALA A 562 37.81 16.32 15.20
CA ALA A 562 38.22 15.51 14.04
C ALA A 562 37.04 15.04 13.16
N CYS A 563 35.80 15.21 13.62
CA CYS A 563 34.61 14.95 12.81
C CYS A 563 34.23 16.22 12.02
N PRO A 564 33.79 16.10 10.75
CA PRO A 564 33.30 17.24 9.96
C PRO A 564 31.87 17.62 10.43
N LEU A 565 31.73 17.94 11.72
CA LEU A 565 30.46 18.33 12.34
C LEU A 565 30.58 19.79 12.78
N GLN A 566 29.65 20.64 12.33
CA GLN A 566 29.50 21.99 12.86
C GLN A 566 28.53 21.96 14.05
N LEU A 567 28.97 22.52 15.19
CA LEU A 567 28.05 22.81 16.30
C LEU A 567 27.09 23.91 15.85
N VAL A 568 25.80 23.58 15.74
CA VAL A 568 24.78 24.50 15.21
C VAL A 568 24.18 25.35 16.31
N ILE A 569 23.82 24.73 17.45
CA ILE A 569 23.16 25.40 18.57
C ILE A 569 23.60 24.76 19.89
N ARG A 570 23.86 25.58 20.91
CA ARG A 570 23.99 25.16 22.31
C ARG A 570 22.96 25.89 23.18
N ARG A 571 22.14 25.14 23.91
CA ARG A 571 21.16 25.69 24.88
C ARG A 571 21.38 25.03 26.24
N GLY A 572 22.14 25.70 27.11
CA GLY A 572 22.53 25.16 28.41
C GLY A 572 23.41 23.91 28.27
N ASN A 573 22.93 22.80 28.83
CA ASN A 573 23.58 21.48 28.80
C ASN A 573 23.23 20.68 27.53
N LEU A 574 22.57 21.28 26.55
CA LEU A 574 22.18 20.61 25.31
C LEU A 574 22.96 21.20 24.12
N ALA A 575 23.48 20.33 23.25
CA ALA A 575 24.20 20.71 22.04
C ALA A 575 23.64 19.97 20.81
N ALA A 576 23.43 20.70 19.70
CA ALA A 576 23.04 20.17 18.41
C ALA A 576 24.20 20.31 17.40
N PHE A 577 24.46 19.24 16.64
CA PHE A 577 25.48 19.21 15.60
C PHE A 577 24.86 18.91 14.24
N ARG A 578 25.44 19.45 13.17
CA ARG A 578 25.06 19.20 11.77
C ARG A 578 26.31 18.80 10.99
N PHE A 579 26.14 17.90 10.03
CA PHE A 579 27.15 17.56 9.03
C PHE A 579 27.33 18.68 8.01
#